data_AF-A0A2P4QPG4-F1
#
_entry.id   AF-A0A2P4QPG4-F1
#
_cell.length_a   1.000
_cell.length_b   1.000
_cell.length_c   1.000
_cell.angle_alpha   90.00
_cell.angle_beta   90.00
_cell.angle_gamma   90.00
#
_symmetry.space_group_name_H-M   'P 1'
#
loop_
_entity.id
_entity.type
_entity.pdbx_description
1 polymer ?
#
loop_
_entity_poly.entity_id
_entity_poly.type
_entity_poly.pdbx_seq_one_letter_code
_entity_poly.pdbx_strand_id
1 'polypeptide(L)'
;MIQVDNVDYKLDLYGQITENDLKIFQDIIEKELETKGNNHPPRREPFQKPSDDKSIMERLGCTEACYLCGALCWGSRDHHENVDETKIHHSSHQSAGLACVTNDTDELVATPCHNRTDDTNMWYFNKNESTKRSFAKVQDFSDWKFDDPHCMHVFNDLMCWFFDKLHKDLAKSRNLKPASYDDLKKNGCLSLNYNDIISTLKTKIGE
;
A
#
# COMPACT_ATOMS: atom_id res chain seq x y z
N MET A 1 -23.11 -8.21 -9.40
CA MET A 1 -23.44 -7.11 -8.46
C MET A 1 -23.11 -7.61 -7.07
N ILE A 2 -22.05 -7.10 -6.47
CA ILE A 2 -21.62 -7.51 -5.12
C ILE A 2 -22.08 -6.39 -4.19
N GLN A 3 -22.91 -6.74 -3.21
CA GLN A 3 -23.22 -5.84 -2.10
C GLN A 3 -22.19 -6.07 -1.00
N VAL A 4 -21.39 -5.03 -0.77
CA VAL A 4 -20.62 -4.89 0.47
C VAL A 4 -21.20 -3.67 1.17
N ASP A 5 -21.81 -3.89 2.34
CA ASP A 5 -22.38 -2.86 3.21
C ASP A 5 -23.29 -1.82 2.53
N ASN A 6 -24.29 -2.30 1.79
CA ASN A 6 -25.32 -1.47 1.12
C ASN A 6 -24.80 -0.52 0.03
N VAL A 7 -23.57 -0.69 -0.43
CA VAL A 7 -23.06 -0.01 -1.62
C VAL A 7 -23.04 -1.00 -2.78
N ASP A 8 -23.81 -0.68 -3.83
CA ASP A 8 -23.88 -1.51 -5.02
C ASP A 8 -22.63 -1.28 -5.88
N TYR A 9 -21.66 -2.19 -5.77
CA TYR A 9 -20.53 -2.22 -6.68
C TYR A 9 -20.94 -2.98 -7.95
N LYS A 10 -21.15 -2.23 -9.04
CA LYS A 10 -21.17 -2.79 -10.39
C LYS A 10 -19.74 -2.97 -10.90
N LEU A 11 -19.14 -4.09 -10.52
CA LEU A 11 -17.99 -4.64 -11.23
C LEU A 11 -18.52 -5.74 -12.16
N ASP A 12 -18.95 -5.36 -13.35
CA ASP A 12 -19.15 -6.31 -14.45
C ASP A 12 -17.78 -6.59 -15.08
N LEU A 13 -16.97 -7.43 -14.43
CA LEU A 13 -15.71 -7.93 -14.98
C LEU A 13 -15.93 -9.33 -15.58
N TYR A 14 -16.76 -9.42 -16.60
CA TYR A 14 -16.84 -10.63 -17.43
C TYR A 14 -15.74 -10.58 -18.50
N GLY A 15 -14.72 -11.42 -18.36
CA GLY A 15 -13.66 -11.61 -19.36
C GLY A 15 -12.41 -10.77 -19.14
N GLN A 16 -11.35 -11.10 -19.87
CA GLN A 16 -10.03 -10.45 -19.80
C GLN A 16 -10.17 -8.92 -19.73
N ILE A 17 -9.54 -8.32 -18.72
CA ILE A 17 -9.46 -6.86 -18.58
C ILE A 17 -8.82 -6.32 -19.86
N THR A 18 -9.62 -5.61 -20.65
CA THR A 18 -9.15 -4.96 -21.88
C THR A 18 -8.56 -3.60 -21.53
N GLU A 19 -7.73 -3.06 -22.43
CA GLU A 19 -7.21 -1.70 -22.30
C GLU A 19 -8.33 -0.66 -22.19
N ASN A 20 -9.49 -0.94 -22.80
CA ASN A 20 -10.68 -0.10 -22.67
C ASN A 20 -11.28 -0.15 -21.25
N ASP A 21 -11.25 -1.30 -20.56
CA ASP A 21 -11.77 -1.40 -19.20
C ASP A 21 -10.91 -0.61 -18.21
N LEU A 22 -9.58 -0.65 -18.40
CA LEU A 22 -8.65 0.19 -17.65
C LEU A 22 -8.87 1.68 -17.93
N LYS A 23 -9.14 2.03 -19.18
CA LYS A 23 -9.43 3.40 -19.59
C LYS A 23 -10.76 3.90 -19.03
N ILE A 24 -11.80 3.06 -19.01
CA ILE A 24 -13.08 3.37 -18.37
C ILE A 24 -12.89 3.53 -16.85
N PHE A 25 -12.12 2.66 -16.21
CA PHE A 25 -11.82 2.76 -14.78
C PHE A 25 -11.05 4.04 -14.46
N GLN A 26 -10.03 4.37 -15.26
CA GLN A 26 -9.29 5.62 -15.17
C GLN A 26 -10.22 6.83 -15.39
N ASP A 27 -11.03 6.83 -16.44
CA ASP A 27 -11.99 7.90 -16.74
C ASP A 27 -13.01 8.07 -15.61
N ILE A 28 -13.46 6.99 -14.97
CA ILE A 28 -14.37 7.06 -13.81
C ILE A 28 -13.67 7.68 -12.60
N ILE A 29 -12.42 7.28 -12.32
CA ILE A 29 -11.62 7.87 -11.25
C ILE A 29 -11.38 9.36 -11.54
N GLU A 30 -10.94 9.71 -12.74
CA GLU A 30 -10.69 11.09 -13.17
C GLU A 30 -11.96 11.92 -13.09
N LYS A 31 -13.10 11.38 -13.55
CA LYS A 31 -14.39 12.07 -13.51
C LYS A 31 -14.91 12.24 -12.09
N GLU A 32 -14.72 11.27 -11.19
CA GLU A 32 -15.00 11.43 -9.75
C GLU A 32 -14.10 12.49 -9.12
N LEU A 33 -12.82 12.52 -9.49
CA LEU A 33 -11.87 13.54 -9.02
C LEU A 33 -12.23 14.94 -9.56
N GLU A 34 -12.73 15.05 -10.79
CA GLU A 34 -13.15 16.31 -11.42
C GLU A 34 -14.50 16.82 -10.89
N THR A 35 -15.52 15.96 -10.83
CA THR A 35 -16.86 16.35 -10.33
C THR A 35 -16.82 16.79 -8.88
N LYS A 36 -15.88 16.27 -8.09
CA LYS A 36 -15.68 16.68 -6.69
C LYS A 36 -14.63 17.77 -6.49
N GLY A 37 -13.77 17.99 -7.48
CA GLY A 37 -12.84 19.13 -7.49
C GLY A 37 -13.55 20.50 -7.59
N ASN A 38 -14.77 20.54 -8.12
CA ASN A 38 -15.52 21.80 -8.31
C ASN A 38 -16.26 22.31 -7.05
N ASN A 39 -16.41 21.48 -6.01
CA ASN A 39 -17.05 21.87 -4.74
C ASN A 39 -16.05 22.01 -3.58
N HIS A 40 -14.75 21.96 -3.86
CA HIS A 40 -13.70 22.21 -2.87
C HIS A 40 -12.91 23.47 -3.28
N PRO A 41 -12.48 24.29 -2.30
CA PRO A 41 -11.68 25.46 -2.59
C PRO A 41 -10.45 25.07 -3.44
N PRO A 42 -9.96 25.98 -4.30
CA PRO A 42 -8.94 25.68 -5.29
C PRO A 42 -7.77 24.96 -4.62
N ARG A 43 -7.36 23.81 -5.18
CA ARG A 43 -6.21 22.98 -4.76
C ARG A 43 -4.94 23.83 -4.56
N ARG A 44 -4.87 24.47 -3.40
CA ARG A 44 -3.69 25.10 -2.79
C ARG A 44 -3.35 24.40 -1.47
N GLU A 45 -4.24 23.54 -0.99
CA GLU A 45 -3.91 22.65 0.10
C GLU A 45 -3.12 21.46 -0.46
N PRO A 46 -2.02 21.04 0.21
CA PRO A 46 -1.42 19.73 -0.04
C PRO A 46 -2.51 18.67 -0.06
N PHE A 47 -2.33 17.57 -0.80
CA PHE A 47 -3.17 16.39 -0.65
C PHE A 47 -3.37 16.13 0.86
N GLN A 48 -4.60 16.34 1.35
CA GLN A 48 -4.92 16.03 2.74
C GLN A 48 -4.67 14.53 2.93
N LYS A 49 -4.15 14.14 4.09
CA LYS A 49 -3.90 12.72 4.34
C LYS A 49 -5.24 12.00 4.21
N PRO A 50 -5.33 10.92 3.42
CA PRO A 50 -6.59 10.19 3.25
C PRO A 50 -7.19 9.67 4.56
N SER A 51 -6.38 9.55 5.63
CA SER A 51 -6.76 9.23 7.01
C SER A 51 -7.52 10.34 7.73
N ASP A 52 -7.45 11.57 7.24
CA ASP A 52 -8.05 12.73 7.88
C ASP A 52 -9.40 13.10 7.19
N ASP A 53 -9.72 12.45 6.06
CA ASP A 53 -10.95 12.65 5.30
C ASP A 53 -11.94 11.51 5.55
N LYS A 54 -12.95 11.81 6.36
CA LYS A 54 -14.03 10.88 6.70
C LYS A 54 -14.75 10.31 5.48
N SER A 55 -14.95 11.10 4.42
CA SER A 55 -15.63 10.64 3.21
C SER A 55 -14.81 9.62 2.41
N ILE A 56 -13.48 9.72 2.47
CA ILE A 56 -12.57 8.74 1.88
C ILE A 56 -12.55 7.47 2.75
N MET A 57 -12.46 7.61 4.07
CA MET A 57 -12.47 6.46 5.00
C MET A 57 -13.78 5.67 4.94
N GLU A 58 -14.93 6.34 4.80
CA GLU A 58 -16.22 5.69 4.60
C GLU A 58 -16.21 4.80 3.34
N ARG A 59 -15.43 5.13 2.31
CA ARG A 59 -15.39 4.39 1.04
C ARG A 59 -14.32 3.31 0.99
N LEU A 60 -13.13 3.59 1.53
CA LEU A 60 -11.96 2.72 1.42
C LEU A 60 -11.67 1.92 2.69
N GLY A 61 -12.34 2.24 3.80
CA GLY A 61 -12.01 1.70 5.12
C GLY A 61 -10.91 2.52 5.79
N CYS A 62 -10.13 1.88 6.67
CA CYS A 62 -9.03 2.56 7.32
C CYS A 62 -7.94 2.91 6.29
N THR A 63 -7.65 4.19 6.14
CA THR A 63 -6.65 4.71 5.19
C THR A 63 -5.33 5.07 5.87
N GLU A 64 -5.13 4.63 7.13
CA GLU A 64 -3.84 4.78 7.81
C GLU A 64 -2.77 4.02 7.02
N ALA A 65 -1.66 4.69 6.74
CA ALA A 65 -0.57 4.12 5.96
C ALA A 65 0.50 3.54 6.88
N CYS A 66 0.97 2.34 6.54
CA CYS A 66 2.10 1.72 7.21
C CYS A 66 3.30 2.65 7.11
N TYR A 67 3.83 3.10 8.24
CA TYR A 67 4.94 4.05 8.26
C TYR A 67 6.23 3.53 7.58
N LEU A 68 6.34 2.21 7.35
CA LEU A 68 7.52 1.56 6.77
C LEU A 68 7.47 1.35 5.28
N CYS A 69 6.29 1.05 4.77
CA CYS A 69 6.14 0.70 3.36
C CYS A 69 5.03 1.49 2.68
N GLY A 70 4.34 2.39 3.39
CA GLY A 70 3.22 3.18 2.89
C GLY A 70 1.97 2.38 2.54
N ALA A 71 1.92 1.09 2.87
CA ALA A 71 0.77 0.25 2.54
C ALA A 71 -0.41 0.64 3.41
N LEU A 72 -1.59 0.80 2.79
CA LEU A 72 -2.80 1.15 3.52
C LEU A 72 -3.24 0.03 4.45
N CYS A 73 -4.01 0.42 5.47
CA CYS A 73 -4.61 -0.50 6.40
C CYS A 73 -5.74 -1.31 5.71
N TRP A 74 -5.84 -2.60 6.08
CA TRP A 74 -6.90 -3.52 5.65
C TRP A 74 -7.82 -3.91 6.82
N GLY A 75 -7.74 -3.19 7.94
CA GLY A 75 -8.66 -3.34 9.06
C GLY A 75 -10.08 -2.92 8.69
N SER A 76 -11.07 -3.35 9.48
CA SER A 76 -12.46 -2.96 9.27
C SER A 76 -12.63 -1.44 9.34
N ARG A 77 -13.69 -0.91 8.71
CA ARG A 77 -14.01 0.52 8.80
C ARG A 77 -14.05 0.97 10.26
N ASP A 78 -13.49 2.15 10.51
CA ASP A 78 -13.44 2.82 11.82
C ASP A 78 -12.71 2.05 12.94
N HIS A 79 -12.01 0.95 12.64
CA HIS A 79 -11.34 0.16 13.67
C HIS A 79 -10.32 0.98 14.48
N HIS A 80 -9.69 1.99 13.86
CA HIS A 80 -8.79 2.94 14.54
C HIS A 80 -9.42 3.72 15.72
N GLU A 81 -10.76 3.81 15.80
CA GLU A 81 -11.48 4.42 16.93
C GLU A 81 -11.66 3.46 18.13
N ASN A 82 -11.44 2.16 17.93
CA ASN A 82 -11.61 1.16 18.98
C ASN A 82 -10.60 1.37 20.12
N VAL A 83 -10.97 0.90 21.30
CA VAL A 83 -10.14 0.97 22.53
C VAL A 83 -9.55 -0.39 22.92
N ASP A 84 -9.92 -1.44 22.21
CA ASP A 84 -9.45 -2.81 22.42
C ASP A 84 -8.46 -3.26 21.33
N GLU A 85 -8.14 -4.55 21.30
CA GLU A 85 -7.19 -5.15 20.35
C GLU A 85 -7.64 -5.05 18.89
N THR A 86 -8.93 -4.82 18.62
CA THR A 86 -9.42 -4.67 17.24
C THR A 86 -9.00 -3.33 16.61
N LYS A 87 -8.46 -2.40 17.42
CA LYS A 87 -7.85 -1.15 16.94
C LYS A 87 -6.61 -1.38 16.08
N ILE A 88 -6.00 -2.57 16.16
CA ILE A 88 -4.75 -2.88 15.47
C ILE A 88 -4.88 -2.72 13.94
N HIS A 89 -3.92 -2.02 13.34
CA HIS A 89 -3.80 -1.88 11.90
C HIS A 89 -3.24 -3.15 11.26
N HIS A 90 -3.90 -3.55 10.16
CA HIS A 90 -3.57 -4.70 9.33
C HIS A 90 -3.03 -4.22 8.01
N SER A 91 -2.04 -4.86 7.40
CA SER A 91 -1.57 -4.39 6.09
C SER A 91 -1.05 -5.48 5.17
N SER A 92 -1.22 -5.27 3.86
CA SER A 92 -0.47 -5.98 2.84
C SER A 92 0.89 -5.32 2.69
N HIS A 93 1.79 -5.64 3.62
CA HIS A 93 3.14 -5.08 3.64
C HIS A 93 3.87 -5.24 2.30
N GLN A 94 4.12 -4.12 1.64
CA GLN A 94 4.75 -4.06 0.33
C GLN A 94 6.28 -3.89 0.42
N SER A 95 6.98 -4.08 -0.70
CA SER A 95 8.40 -3.73 -0.83
C SER A 95 8.63 -2.29 -0.39
N ALA A 96 9.51 -2.08 0.59
CA ALA A 96 9.68 -0.77 1.23
C ALA A 96 10.11 0.34 0.24
N GLY A 97 10.81 -0.02 -0.83
CA GLY A 97 11.22 0.88 -1.89
C GLY A 97 10.06 1.56 -2.64
N LEU A 98 8.83 1.03 -2.58
CA LEU A 98 7.63 1.74 -3.07
C LEU A 98 7.36 3.01 -2.27
N ALA A 99 7.68 3.02 -0.98
CA ALA A 99 7.69 4.22 -0.13
C ALA A 99 9.02 4.99 -0.20
N CYS A 100 9.85 4.74 -1.22
CA CYS A 100 11.17 5.33 -1.41
C CYS A 100 12.17 5.03 -0.29
N VAL A 101 11.99 3.94 0.47
CA VAL A 101 12.94 3.53 1.50
C VAL A 101 14.19 2.94 0.86
N THR A 102 15.36 3.39 1.32
CA THR A 102 16.68 2.98 0.83
C THR A 102 17.50 2.22 1.87
N ASN A 103 18.59 1.61 1.41
CA ASN A 103 19.71 1.16 2.25
C ASN A 103 20.77 2.28 2.38
N ASP A 104 21.88 1.97 3.06
CA ASP A 104 23.00 2.91 3.28
C ASP A 104 23.76 3.31 2.00
N THR A 105 23.49 2.66 0.86
CA THR A 105 24.08 2.99 -0.45
C THR A 105 23.14 3.79 -1.36
N ASP A 106 22.03 4.29 -0.79
CA ASP A 106 20.93 4.99 -1.47
C ASP A 106 20.18 4.14 -2.53
N GLU A 107 20.26 2.82 -2.44
CA GLU A 107 19.49 1.90 -3.28
C GLU A 107 18.13 1.62 -2.67
N LEU A 108 17.06 1.70 -3.48
CA LEU A 108 15.72 1.30 -3.06
C LEU A 108 15.70 -0.17 -2.62
N VAL A 109 14.97 -0.45 -1.55
CA VAL A 109 14.95 -1.79 -0.94
C VAL A 109 13.69 -2.57 -1.34
N ALA A 110 13.86 -3.73 -1.95
CA ALA A 110 12.80 -4.67 -2.30
C ALA A 110 12.22 -5.41 -1.08
N THR A 111 13.01 -5.49 0.01
CA THR A 111 12.62 -6.21 1.23
C THR A 111 11.34 -5.62 1.83
N PRO A 112 10.25 -6.41 1.92
CA PRO A 112 9.01 -5.94 2.53
C PRO A 112 9.19 -5.76 4.04
N CYS A 113 8.41 -4.86 4.64
CA CYS A 113 8.66 -4.44 6.03
C CYS A 113 8.40 -5.54 7.09
N HIS A 114 7.57 -6.55 6.79
CA HIS A 114 7.40 -7.73 7.66
C HIS A 114 8.64 -8.63 7.70
N ASN A 115 9.47 -8.63 6.65
CA ASN A 115 10.70 -9.42 6.58
C ASN A 115 11.94 -8.71 7.16
N ARG A 116 11.79 -7.48 7.67
CA ARG A 116 12.89 -6.76 8.31
C ARG A 116 13.14 -7.29 9.72
N THR A 117 14.41 -7.42 10.10
CA THR A 117 14.79 -7.88 11.44
C THR A 117 14.59 -6.79 12.47
N ASP A 118 14.42 -7.20 13.72
CA ASP A 118 14.28 -6.29 14.87
C ASP A 118 15.50 -5.38 15.08
N ASP A 119 16.67 -5.83 14.65
CA ASP A 119 17.92 -5.07 14.68
C ASP A 119 18.08 -4.08 13.52
N THR A 120 17.15 -4.05 12.57
CA THR A 120 17.21 -3.10 11.46
C THR A 120 17.02 -1.67 11.97
N ASN A 121 17.90 -0.77 11.55
CA ASN A 121 17.76 0.66 11.80
C ASN A 121 16.66 1.23 10.91
N MET A 122 15.71 1.95 11.50
CA MET A 122 14.54 2.49 10.82
C MET A 122 14.58 4.02 10.84
N TRP A 123 14.26 4.60 9.69
CA TRP A 123 14.07 6.03 9.49
C TRP A 123 12.61 6.26 9.10
N TYR A 124 11.90 7.13 9.82
CA TYR A 124 10.49 7.45 9.57
C TYR A 124 10.17 8.88 9.96
N PHE A 125 9.01 9.35 9.50
CA PHE A 125 8.59 10.74 9.60
C PHE A 125 8.66 11.26 11.05
N ASN A 126 9.18 12.49 11.23
CA ASN A 126 9.41 13.17 12.51
C ASN A 126 10.49 12.59 13.45
N LYS A 127 11.32 11.63 13.01
CA LYS A 127 12.53 11.23 13.75
C LYS A 127 13.81 11.69 13.06
N ASN A 128 14.66 12.35 13.86
CA ASN A 128 15.98 12.82 13.43
C ASN A 128 17.07 11.74 13.51
N GLU A 129 16.81 10.66 14.23
CA GLU A 129 17.77 9.57 14.48
C GLU A 129 17.16 8.22 14.12
N SER A 130 17.99 7.32 13.59
CA SER A 130 17.56 5.96 13.31
C SER A 130 17.20 5.21 14.58
N THR A 131 16.06 4.54 14.59
CA THR A 131 15.58 3.74 15.74
C THR A 131 15.54 2.27 15.37
N LYS A 132 15.90 1.36 16.28
CA LYS A 132 15.77 -0.08 16.05
C LYS A 132 14.30 -0.47 15.84
N ARG A 133 14.03 -1.36 14.88
CA ARG A 133 12.67 -1.84 14.59
C ARG A 133 11.98 -2.38 15.84
N SER A 134 12.67 -3.16 16.68
CA SER A 134 12.12 -3.68 17.94
C SER A 134 11.56 -2.58 18.85
N PHE A 135 12.30 -1.48 18.99
CA PHE A 135 11.87 -0.34 19.79
C PHE A 135 10.69 0.39 19.13
N ALA A 136 10.80 0.68 17.83
CA ALA A 136 9.76 1.40 17.09
C ALA A 136 8.40 0.67 17.11
N LYS A 137 8.39 -0.66 16.96
CA LYS A 137 7.18 -1.50 17.02
C LYS A 137 6.42 -1.38 18.34
N VAL A 138 7.14 -1.16 19.45
CA VAL A 138 6.54 -1.15 20.79
C VAL A 138 6.17 0.27 21.22
N GLN A 139 7.04 1.24 20.94
CA GLN A 139 6.90 2.60 21.45
C GLN A 139 6.17 3.52 20.48
N ASP A 140 6.55 3.47 19.20
CA ASP A 140 6.12 4.48 18.23
C ASP A 140 4.94 3.99 17.38
N PHE A 141 4.75 2.67 17.25
CA PHE A 141 3.74 2.05 16.37
C PHE A 141 3.07 0.83 17.00
N SER A 142 2.72 0.96 18.28
CA SER A 142 2.12 -0.13 19.09
C SER A 142 0.77 -0.64 18.57
N ASP A 143 0.08 0.21 17.82
CA ASP A 143 -1.19 0.00 17.11
C ASP A 143 -1.00 -0.66 15.74
N TRP A 144 0.24 -0.84 15.28
CA TRP A 144 0.56 -1.62 14.08
C TRP A 144 1.15 -2.98 14.45
N LYS A 145 0.61 -4.04 13.84
CA LYS A 145 1.23 -5.38 13.90
C LYS A 145 1.81 -5.74 12.54
N PHE A 146 3.09 -6.10 12.56
CA PHE A 146 3.89 -6.38 11.36
C PHE A 146 3.98 -7.86 11.03
N ASP A 147 3.59 -8.69 11.98
CA ASP A 147 3.73 -10.14 11.93
C ASP A 147 2.32 -10.76 11.85
N ASP A 148 2.25 -12.03 11.47
CA ASP A 148 0.98 -12.76 11.36
C ASP A 148 0.16 -12.72 12.66
N PRO A 149 -1.19 -12.71 12.59
CA PRO A 149 -2.05 -12.80 11.39
C PRO A 149 -2.38 -11.44 10.73
N HIS A 150 -1.76 -10.34 11.17
CA HIS A 150 -2.15 -8.98 10.76
C HIS A 150 -1.50 -8.53 9.43
N CYS A 151 -0.69 -9.40 8.84
CA CYS A 151 -0.10 -9.22 7.52
C CYS A 151 -0.92 -9.94 6.44
N MET A 152 -1.45 -9.18 5.49
CA MET A 152 -2.21 -9.73 4.36
C MET A 152 -1.27 -10.17 3.24
N HIS A 153 -0.89 -11.45 3.24
CA HIS A 153 0.03 -11.99 2.24
C HIS A 153 -0.58 -12.24 0.86
N VAL A 154 -1.90 -12.11 0.72
CA VAL A 154 -2.63 -12.41 -0.52
C VAL A 154 -2.15 -11.55 -1.70
N PHE A 155 -1.76 -10.29 -1.46
CA PHE A 155 -1.32 -9.37 -2.50
C PHE A 155 0.20 -9.28 -2.67
N ASN A 156 0.99 -10.09 -1.96
CA ASN A 156 2.46 -10.02 -1.99
C ASN A 156 3.02 -10.01 -3.42
N ASP A 157 2.60 -10.96 -4.26
CA ASP A 157 3.10 -11.08 -5.63
C ASP A 157 2.71 -9.86 -6.48
N LEU A 158 1.52 -9.30 -6.27
CA LEU A 158 1.10 -8.08 -6.96
C LEU A 158 1.97 -6.88 -6.55
N MET A 159 2.25 -6.73 -5.26
CA MET A 159 3.10 -5.64 -4.75
C MET A 159 4.54 -5.77 -5.23
N CYS A 160 5.08 -7.00 -5.25
CA CYS A 160 6.38 -7.31 -5.81
C CYS A 160 6.44 -7.00 -7.32
N TRP A 161 5.39 -7.34 -8.07
CA TRP A 161 5.28 -7.03 -9.49
C TRP A 161 5.27 -5.52 -9.73
N PHE A 162 4.49 -4.75 -8.95
CA PHE A 162 4.49 -3.29 -9.04
C PHE A 162 5.88 -2.70 -8.78
N PHE A 163 6.59 -3.20 -7.77
CA PHE A 163 7.92 -2.70 -7.46
C PHE A 163 8.93 -2.99 -8.57
N ASP A 164 8.93 -4.19 -9.15
CA ASP A 164 9.76 -4.53 -10.33
C ASP A 164 9.49 -3.61 -11.53
N LYS A 165 8.25 -3.16 -11.72
CA LYS A 165 7.92 -2.21 -12.80
C LYS A 165 8.32 -0.78 -12.51
N LEU A 166 8.27 -0.35 -11.25
CA LEU A 166 8.36 1.07 -10.88
C LEU A 166 9.70 1.49 -10.27
N HIS A 167 10.50 0.58 -9.73
CA HIS A 167 11.66 0.93 -8.90
C HIS A 167 12.68 1.84 -9.62
N LYS A 168 12.85 1.71 -10.95
CA LYS A 168 13.75 2.58 -11.73
C LYS A 168 13.24 4.01 -11.84
N ASP A 169 11.96 4.18 -12.10
CA ASP A 169 11.34 5.50 -12.24
C ASP A 169 11.23 6.21 -10.89
N LEU A 170 10.88 5.46 -9.84
CA LEU A 170 10.90 5.95 -8.46
C LEU A 170 12.28 6.47 -8.07
N ALA A 171 13.32 5.66 -8.30
CA ALA A 171 14.69 6.04 -8.00
C ALA A 171 15.11 7.31 -8.75
N LYS A 172 14.82 7.37 -10.06
CA LYS A 172 15.10 8.56 -10.88
C LYS A 172 14.41 9.82 -10.35
N SER A 173 13.13 9.72 -9.97
CA SER A 173 12.36 10.87 -9.48
C SER A 173 12.90 11.44 -8.16
N ARG A 174 13.62 10.64 -7.38
CA ARG A 174 14.16 11.00 -6.06
C ARG A 174 15.69 11.15 -6.04
N ASN A 175 16.35 11.05 -7.18
CA ASN A 175 17.81 11.02 -7.27
C ASN A 175 18.45 9.91 -6.38
N LEU A 176 17.81 8.74 -6.37
CA LEU A 176 18.26 7.54 -5.68
C LEU A 176 18.73 6.49 -6.69
N LYS A 177 19.28 5.38 -6.19
CA LYS A 177 19.60 4.21 -7.02
C LYS A 177 18.42 3.22 -7.04
N PRO A 178 18.14 2.58 -8.18
CA PRO A 178 17.13 1.53 -8.24
C PRO A 178 17.54 0.35 -7.36
N ALA A 179 16.57 -0.46 -6.96
CA ALA A 179 16.84 -1.74 -6.31
C ALA A 179 17.77 -2.62 -7.17
N SER A 180 18.75 -3.25 -6.52
CA SER A 180 19.70 -4.14 -7.18
C SER A 180 19.02 -5.42 -7.66
N TYR A 181 19.59 -6.04 -8.70
CA TYR A 181 19.08 -7.31 -9.21
C TYR A 181 19.04 -8.39 -8.12
N ASP A 182 20.09 -8.46 -7.29
CA ASP A 182 20.18 -9.47 -6.23
C ASP A 182 19.13 -9.25 -5.14
N ASP A 183 18.81 -8.01 -4.79
CA ASP A 183 17.75 -7.70 -3.81
C ASP A 183 16.36 -8.02 -4.37
N LEU A 184 16.10 -7.67 -5.63
CA LEU A 184 14.85 -8.05 -6.31
C LEU A 184 14.70 -9.58 -6.39
N LYS A 185 15.78 -10.29 -6.74
CA LYS A 185 15.79 -11.76 -6.82
C LYS A 185 15.54 -12.40 -5.46
N LYS A 186 16.25 -11.93 -4.43
CA LYS A 186 16.13 -12.43 -3.05
C LYS A 186 14.70 -12.30 -2.51
N ASN A 187 14.01 -11.22 -2.86
CA ASN A 187 12.65 -10.92 -2.40
C ASN A 187 11.55 -11.41 -3.37
N GLY A 188 11.91 -12.18 -4.39
CA GLY A 188 10.93 -12.77 -5.32
C GLY A 188 10.22 -11.75 -6.22
N CYS A 189 10.80 -10.57 -6.42
CA CYS A 189 10.18 -9.53 -7.26
C CYS A 189 10.39 -9.75 -8.77
N LEU A 190 11.29 -10.63 -9.16
CA LEU A 190 11.64 -10.85 -10.57
C LEU A 190 10.73 -11.89 -11.23
N SER A 191 10.54 -11.73 -12.55
CA SER A 191 9.89 -12.71 -13.43
C SER A 191 8.44 -13.06 -13.05
N LEU A 192 7.75 -12.16 -12.35
CA LEU A 192 6.35 -12.30 -11.98
C LEU A 192 5.42 -12.08 -13.18
N ASN A 193 4.44 -12.98 -13.36
CA ASN A 193 3.44 -12.92 -14.42
C ASN A 193 2.17 -12.24 -13.90
N TYR A 194 1.84 -11.08 -14.47
CA TYR A 194 0.66 -10.30 -14.09
C TYR A 194 -0.65 -11.11 -14.21
N ASN A 195 -0.84 -11.84 -15.31
CA ASN A 195 -2.09 -12.57 -15.56
C ASN A 195 -2.30 -13.68 -14.52
N ASP A 196 -1.22 -14.39 -14.17
CA ASP A 196 -1.27 -15.45 -13.16
C ASP A 196 -1.57 -14.88 -11.76
N ILE A 197 -0.97 -13.73 -11.44
CA ILE A 197 -1.24 -12.99 -10.19
C ILE A 197 -2.72 -12.61 -10.11
N ILE A 198 -3.26 -11.95 -11.14
CA ILE A 198 -4.66 -11.51 -11.14
C ILE A 198 -5.62 -12.70 -11.08
N SER A 199 -5.34 -13.78 -11.82
CA SER A 199 -6.14 -15.02 -11.77
C SER A 199 -6.19 -15.62 -10.36
N THR A 200 -5.04 -15.66 -9.68
CA THR A 200 -4.93 -16.14 -8.29
C THR A 200 -5.70 -15.25 -7.33
N LEU A 201 -5.61 -13.92 -7.49
CA LEU A 201 -6.32 -12.95 -6.64
C LEU A 201 -7.84 -13.07 -6.80
N LYS A 202 -8.35 -13.18 -8.03
CA LYS A 202 -9.77 -13.42 -8.32
C LYS A 202 -10.29 -14.66 -7.59
N THR A 203 -9.52 -15.75 -7.64
CA THR A 203 -9.88 -17.00 -6.95
C THR A 203 -9.90 -16.84 -5.43
N LYS A 204 -8.93 -16.12 -4.85
CA LYS A 204 -8.79 -15.96 -3.38
C LYS A 204 -9.78 -14.97 -2.77
N ILE A 205 -10.12 -13.92 -3.51
CA ILE A 205 -10.99 -12.83 -3.03
C ILE A 205 -12.47 -13.14 -3.33
N GLY A 206 -12.72 -14.14 -4.18
CA GLY A 206 -14.07 -14.58 -4.54
C GLY A 206 -14.66 -13.70 -5.64
N GLU A 207 -14.70 -14.24 -6.86
CA GLU A 207 -15.72 -13.90 -7.86
C GLU A 207 -16.91 -14.86 -7.73
#